data_AF-A0A2K0UUY5-F1
#
_entry.id   AF-A0A2K0UUY5-F1
#
_cell.length_a   1.000
_cell.length_b   1.000
_cell.length_c   1.000
_cell.angle_alpha   90.00
_cell.angle_beta   90.00
_cell.angle_gamma   90.00
#
_symmetry.space_group_name_H-M   'P 1'
#
loop_
_entity.id
_entity.type
_entity.pdbx_description
1 polymer ?
#
loop_
_entity_poly.entity_id
_entity_poly.type
_entity_poly.pdbx_seq_one_letter_code
_entity_poly.pdbx_strand_id
1 'polypeptide(L)'
;MSEFEGDDFSNNLFSDLAPLLTLFGEQVTKQFLSMSMGWADNVLLAMGPLGVITIVVSAIRVGGDKRLRALIGRARESQSVAEQELLSSTSENVCEMWNGQQIVRLIGDSEELKTLIATKDGKVYDIQTAFSHGLLSVSCQDYHLTPEELEGLSNAAPNLALNVPNATTASYELWIWTALGVLLQLFSLVFPALATFLWEWEKGESTIQGYGYPCFSVGSVCLIVGIMMCGHVIEGVTEEIEFQVSKDNAGKGVKIFCYQRGRTVGEQHFPSCAIFNSEGVIKISRIGHNTKGYV
;
A
#
# COMPACT_ATOMS: atom_id res chain seq x y z
N MET A 1 29.25 31.41 -25.21
CA MET A 1 29.54 31.08 -23.81
C MET A 1 28.27 31.29 -23.00
N SER A 2 27.44 30.26 -22.96
CA SER A 2 26.36 30.09 -21.99
C SER A 2 26.13 28.58 -21.93
N GLU A 3 27.06 27.91 -21.23
CA GLU A 3 26.74 26.65 -20.58
C GLU A 3 25.39 26.88 -19.87
N PHE A 4 24.38 26.05 -20.17
CA PHE A 4 23.03 26.27 -19.67
C PHE A 4 23.13 26.34 -18.14
N GLU A 5 22.97 27.53 -17.54
CA GLU A 5 22.99 27.71 -16.07
C GLU A 5 22.03 26.73 -15.36
N GLY A 6 21.03 26.24 -16.09
CA GLY A 6 20.09 25.22 -15.65
C GLY A 6 20.68 23.82 -15.42
N ASP A 7 21.74 23.41 -16.12
CA ASP A 7 22.35 22.08 -15.94
C ASP A 7 23.18 22.02 -14.66
N ASP A 8 24.01 23.04 -14.41
CA ASP A 8 24.73 23.19 -13.15
C ASP A 8 23.77 23.45 -11.99
N PHE A 9 22.74 24.25 -12.19
CA PHE A 9 21.70 24.44 -11.19
C PHE A 9 20.96 23.14 -10.88
N SER A 10 20.53 22.37 -11.89
CA SER A 10 19.82 21.09 -11.70
C SER A 10 20.72 20.05 -11.04
N ASN A 11 22.00 19.95 -11.42
CA ASN A 11 22.94 19.01 -10.84
C ASN A 11 23.27 19.37 -9.38
N ASN A 12 23.54 20.64 -9.09
CA ASN A 12 23.80 21.11 -7.72
C ASN A 12 22.54 20.97 -6.85
N LEU A 13 21.36 21.35 -7.36
CA LEU A 13 20.09 21.18 -6.66
C LEU A 13 19.79 19.70 -6.39
N PHE A 14 20.02 18.82 -7.36
CA PHE A 14 19.79 17.38 -7.19
C PHE A 14 20.78 16.78 -6.19
N SER A 15 22.06 17.15 -6.24
CA SER A 15 23.06 16.67 -5.28
C SER A 15 22.81 17.18 -3.86
N ASP A 16 22.37 18.43 -3.72
CA ASP A 16 22.07 19.07 -2.43
C ASP A 16 20.74 18.59 -1.83
N LEU A 17 19.74 18.30 -2.67
CA LEU A 17 18.44 17.79 -2.24
C LEU A 17 18.36 16.26 -2.20
N ALA A 18 19.29 15.52 -2.80
CA ALA A 18 19.27 14.05 -2.83
C ALA A 18 19.11 13.43 -1.43
N PRO A 19 19.83 13.90 -0.38
CA PRO A 19 19.62 13.38 0.98
C PRO A 19 18.21 13.65 1.52
N LEU A 20 17.65 14.84 1.25
CA LEU A 20 16.30 15.21 1.68
C LEU A 20 15.23 14.43 0.91
N LEU A 21 15.37 14.35 -0.41
CA LEU A 21 14.46 13.59 -1.28
C LEU A 21 14.44 12.11 -0.88
N THR A 22 15.60 11.55 -0.53
CA THR A 22 15.71 10.16 -0.05
C THR A 22 15.02 9.99 1.31
N LEU A 23 15.21 10.93 2.24
CA LEU A 23 14.60 10.87 3.58
C LEU A 23 13.07 11.04 3.53
N PHE A 24 12.58 11.99 2.74
CA PHE A 24 11.14 12.18 2.52
C PHE A 24 10.55 11.01 1.74
N GLY A 25 11.30 10.47 0.79
CA GLY A 25 10.93 9.30 0.02
C GLY A 25 10.70 8.07 0.89
N GLU A 26 11.50 7.86 1.93
CA GLU A 26 11.35 6.69 2.82
C GLU A 26 9.99 6.66 3.53
N GLN A 27 9.65 7.73 4.26
CA GLN A 27 8.41 7.76 5.07
C GLN A 27 7.17 7.77 4.18
N VAL A 28 7.18 8.55 3.09
CA VAL A 28 6.07 8.61 2.13
C VAL A 28 5.86 7.27 1.46
N THR A 29 6.94 6.58 1.05
CA THR A 29 6.86 5.25 0.44
C THR A 29 6.31 4.22 1.42
N LYS A 30 6.81 4.18 2.67
CA LYS A 30 6.31 3.25 3.68
C LYS A 30 4.82 3.47 3.96
N GLN A 31 4.41 4.73 4.12
CA GLN A 31 3.00 5.09 4.29
C GLN A 31 2.17 4.64 3.09
N PHE A 32 2.64 4.88 1.87
CA PHE A 32 1.96 4.46 0.64
C PHE A 32 1.80 2.94 0.59
N LEU A 33 2.88 2.17 0.80
CA LEU A 33 2.86 0.71 0.81
C LEU A 33 1.91 0.16 1.89
N SER A 34 1.88 0.78 3.08
CA SER A 34 1.02 0.36 4.19
C SER A 34 -0.49 0.54 3.94
N MET A 35 -0.86 1.23 2.85
CA MET A 35 -2.25 1.48 2.44
C MET A 35 -2.54 0.99 1.01
N SER A 36 -1.52 0.52 0.28
CA SER A 36 -1.62 0.05 -1.10
C SER A 36 -2.45 -1.24 -1.16
N MET A 37 -3.41 -1.29 -2.09
CA MET A 37 -4.41 -2.37 -2.20
C MET A 37 -4.68 -2.78 -3.66
N GLY A 38 -3.77 -2.50 -4.60
CA GLY A 38 -4.03 -2.93 -5.96
C GLY A 38 -3.01 -2.54 -7.02
N TRP A 39 -3.25 -3.09 -8.21
CA TRP A 39 -2.47 -2.82 -9.41
C TRP A 39 -2.28 -1.33 -9.72
N ALA A 40 -3.32 -0.51 -9.56
CA ALA A 40 -3.25 0.92 -9.86
C ALA A 40 -2.24 1.65 -8.95
N ASP A 41 -2.12 1.21 -7.69
CA ASP A 41 -1.13 1.71 -6.74
C ASP A 41 0.29 1.31 -7.17
N ASN A 42 0.49 0.09 -7.65
CA ASN A 42 1.79 -0.35 -8.19
C ASN A 42 2.24 0.46 -9.40
N VAL A 43 1.31 0.78 -10.31
CA VAL A 43 1.60 1.64 -11.47
C VAL A 43 1.95 3.04 -10.98
N LEU A 44 1.18 3.61 -10.06
CA LEU A 44 1.45 4.94 -9.51
C LEU A 44 2.81 5.00 -8.81
N LEU A 45 3.14 3.98 -8.01
CA LEU A 45 4.44 3.82 -7.35
C LEU A 45 5.59 3.79 -8.37
N ALA A 46 5.39 3.13 -9.51
CA ALA A 46 6.40 3.01 -10.57
C ALA A 46 6.56 4.28 -11.42
N MET A 47 5.52 5.11 -11.56
CA MET A 47 5.58 6.34 -12.37
C MET A 47 6.28 7.50 -11.67
N GLY A 48 6.39 7.48 -10.35
CA GLY A 48 7.09 8.51 -9.58
C GLY A 48 7.72 7.95 -8.31
N PRO A 49 8.74 7.08 -8.42
CA PRO A 49 9.29 6.39 -7.26
C PRO A 49 10.14 7.35 -6.42
N LEU A 50 9.52 7.96 -5.41
CA LEU A 50 10.19 8.87 -4.48
C LEU A 50 11.18 8.14 -3.56
N GLY A 51 11.02 6.83 -3.36
CA GLY A 51 11.87 6.02 -2.49
C GLY A 51 12.31 4.71 -3.12
N VAL A 52 12.95 4.74 -4.30
CA VAL A 52 13.41 3.53 -5.04
C VAL A 52 14.10 2.51 -4.13
N ILE A 53 15.06 2.94 -3.30
CA ILE A 53 15.79 2.06 -2.37
C ILE A 53 14.82 1.47 -1.34
N THR A 54 13.93 2.29 -0.78
CA THR A 54 12.93 1.85 0.19
C THR A 54 11.99 0.82 -0.41
N ILE A 55 11.54 0.99 -1.67
CA ILE A 55 10.68 0.03 -2.36
C ILE A 55 11.41 -1.31 -2.53
N VAL A 56 12.65 -1.28 -3.03
CA VAL A 56 13.46 -2.49 -3.22
C VAL A 56 13.73 -3.20 -1.89
N VAL A 57 14.12 -2.46 -0.86
CA VAL A 57 14.34 -3.00 0.49
C VAL A 57 13.05 -3.57 1.06
N SER A 58 11.91 -2.92 0.86
CA SER A 58 10.59 -3.39 1.32
C SER A 58 10.19 -4.70 0.64
N ALA A 59 10.37 -4.80 -0.67
CA ALA A 59 10.13 -6.04 -1.42
C ALA A 59 11.02 -7.19 -0.93
N ILE A 60 12.29 -6.93 -0.63
CA ILE A 60 13.21 -7.94 -0.04
C ILE A 60 12.78 -8.34 1.37
N ARG A 61 12.38 -7.38 2.21
CA ARG A 61 11.95 -7.62 3.60
C ARG A 61 10.70 -8.50 3.65
N VAL A 62 9.75 -8.23 2.76
CA VAL A 62 8.44 -8.92 2.68
C VAL A 62 8.54 -10.25 1.92
N GLY A 63 9.35 -10.32 0.84
CA GLY A 63 9.43 -11.48 -0.05
C GLY A 63 10.10 -12.74 0.52
N GLY A 64 10.63 -12.69 1.75
CA GLY A 64 11.01 -13.90 2.51
C GLY A 64 12.36 -14.55 2.19
N ASP A 65 13.08 -14.16 1.13
CA ASP A 65 14.40 -14.75 0.80
C ASP A 65 15.47 -14.36 1.85
N LYS A 66 15.96 -15.36 2.60
CA LYS A 66 16.95 -15.16 3.67
C LYS A 66 18.29 -14.59 3.18
N ARG A 67 18.72 -14.92 1.96
CA ARG A 67 20.00 -14.42 1.40
C ARG A 67 19.88 -12.96 1.03
N LEU A 68 18.79 -12.57 0.39
CA LEU A 68 18.53 -11.17 0.04
C LEU A 68 18.35 -10.32 1.30
N ARG A 69 17.65 -10.84 2.31
CA ARG A 69 17.50 -10.17 3.62
C ARG A 69 18.82 -10.03 4.36
N ALA A 70 19.73 -11.01 4.26
CA ALA A 70 21.06 -10.90 4.82
C ALA A 70 21.91 -9.83 4.12
N LEU A 71 21.78 -9.69 2.80
CA LEU A 71 22.50 -8.68 2.02
C LEU A 71 22.16 -7.24 2.47
N ILE A 72 20.89 -6.98 2.81
CA ILE A 72 20.44 -5.66 3.31
C ILE A 72 20.57 -5.50 4.83
N GLY A 73 21.25 -6.43 5.52
CA GLY A 73 21.46 -6.38 6.97
C GLY A 73 20.22 -6.69 7.84
N ARG A 74 19.17 -7.28 7.25
CA ARG A 74 17.88 -7.61 7.91
C ARG A 74 17.69 -9.11 8.14
N ALA A 75 18.78 -9.88 8.25
CA ALA A 75 18.74 -11.34 8.40
C ALA A 75 17.95 -11.85 9.62
N ARG A 76 17.87 -11.05 10.70
CA ARG A 76 17.20 -11.42 11.96
C ARG A 76 15.85 -10.74 12.16
N GLU A 77 15.38 -9.98 11.19
CA GLU A 77 14.07 -9.34 11.27
C GLU A 77 12.95 -10.40 11.26
N SER A 78 11.83 -10.17 11.94
CA SER A 78 10.68 -11.06 11.85
C SER A 78 9.71 -10.59 10.76
N GLN A 79 8.88 -11.49 10.24
CA GLN A 79 7.85 -11.13 9.27
C GLN A 79 6.85 -10.13 9.85
N SER A 80 6.52 -10.25 11.15
CA SER A 80 5.64 -9.33 11.85
C SER A 80 6.19 -7.90 11.91
N VAL A 81 7.52 -7.73 12.02
CA VAL A 81 8.15 -6.40 11.98
C VAL A 81 8.04 -5.79 10.58
N ALA A 82 8.22 -6.60 9.52
CA ALA A 82 8.03 -6.13 8.15
C ALA A 82 6.56 -5.81 7.86
N GLU A 83 5.63 -6.66 8.29
CA GLU A 83 4.19 -6.45 8.16
C GLU A 83 3.73 -5.17 8.87
N GLN A 84 4.14 -4.96 10.13
CA GLN A 84 3.77 -3.79 10.92
C GLN A 84 4.16 -2.47 10.26
N GLU A 85 5.27 -2.44 9.52
CA GLU A 85 5.82 -1.20 8.95
C GLU A 85 5.41 -0.99 7.48
N LEU A 86 5.25 -2.06 6.70
CA LEU A 86 5.19 -1.99 5.25
C LEU A 86 3.86 -2.44 4.64
N LEU A 87 3.15 -3.36 5.31
CA LEU A 87 1.98 -4.00 4.73
C LEU A 87 0.71 -3.36 5.24
N SER A 88 -0.32 -3.41 4.40
CA SER A 88 -1.69 -3.04 4.73
C SER A 88 -2.46 -4.16 5.43
N SER A 89 -1.85 -5.33 5.59
CA SER A 89 -2.44 -6.50 6.23
C SER A 89 -2.43 -6.44 7.75
N THR A 90 -3.28 -7.27 8.35
CA THR A 90 -3.21 -7.64 9.76
C THR A 90 -3.16 -9.16 9.88
N SER A 91 -2.50 -9.68 10.90
CA SER A 91 -2.31 -11.11 11.13
C SER A 91 -2.44 -11.46 12.61
N GLU A 92 -2.27 -12.74 12.98
CA GLU A 92 -2.20 -13.19 14.37
C GLU A 92 -1.09 -12.47 15.17
N ASN A 93 -0.08 -11.92 14.50
CA ASN A 93 1.05 -11.24 15.13
C ASN A 93 1.05 -9.73 14.90
N VAL A 94 0.14 -9.18 14.12
CA VAL A 94 0.07 -7.74 13.83
C VAL A 94 -1.39 -7.29 13.79
N CYS A 95 -1.74 -6.38 14.70
CA CYS A 95 -3.07 -5.78 14.76
C CYS A 95 -3.00 -4.24 14.69
N GLU A 96 -4.13 -3.61 14.40
CA GLU A 96 -4.28 -2.15 14.42
C GLU A 96 -5.19 -1.75 15.57
N MET A 97 -4.80 -0.74 16.35
CA MET A 97 -5.59 -0.23 17.47
C MET A 97 -5.65 1.29 17.49
N TRP A 98 -6.77 1.85 17.94
CA TRP A 98 -6.94 3.28 18.13
C TRP A 98 -6.54 3.71 19.53
N ASN A 99 -5.57 4.63 19.65
CA ASN A 99 -5.08 5.10 20.94
C ASN A 99 -5.81 6.37 21.47
N GLY A 100 -6.86 6.82 20.80
CA GLY A 100 -7.53 8.10 21.11
C GLY A 100 -7.17 9.25 20.16
N GLN A 101 -6.04 9.14 19.45
CA GLN A 101 -5.54 10.17 18.53
C GLN A 101 -5.26 9.65 17.12
N GLN A 102 -4.71 8.44 17.01
CA GLN A 102 -4.36 7.81 15.74
C GLN A 102 -4.51 6.28 15.82
N ILE A 103 -4.55 5.66 14.65
CA ILE A 103 -4.46 4.21 14.52
C ILE A 103 -2.99 3.83 14.61
N VAL A 104 -2.67 2.89 15.48
CA VAL A 104 -1.32 2.39 15.72
C VAL A 104 -1.28 0.91 15.37
N ARG A 105 -0.37 0.51 14.49
CA ARG A 105 -0.03 -0.89 14.25
C ARG A 105 0.84 -1.42 15.37
N LEU A 106 0.48 -2.57 15.93
CA LEU A 106 1.18 -3.21 17.05
C LEU A 106 1.56 -4.63 16.70
N ILE A 107 2.69 -5.09 17.24
CA ILE A 107 3.06 -6.50 17.22
C ILE A 107 2.36 -7.20 18.39
N GLY A 108 1.62 -8.26 18.07
CA GLY A 108 0.81 -9.04 18.98
C GLY A 108 -0.62 -9.19 18.46
N ASP A 109 -1.36 -10.07 19.13
CA ASP A 109 -2.76 -10.32 18.81
C ASP A 109 -3.71 -9.36 19.56
N SER A 110 -4.88 -9.14 18.96
CA SER A 110 -6.00 -8.44 19.55
C SER A 110 -7.28 -9.27 19.41
N GLU A 111 -7.41 -10.32 20.23
CA GLU A 111 -8.69 -11.04 20.42
C GLU A 111 -9.85 -10.11 20.86
N GLU A 112 -9.51 -8.91 21.31
CA GLU A 112 -10.43 -7.92 21.87
C GLU A 112 -10.91 -6.87 20.85
N LEU A 113 -10.53 -7.01 19.58
CA LEU A 113 -10.96 -6.15 18.47
C LEU A 113 -11.78 -6.97 17.47
N LYS A 114 -13.05 -6.60 17.27
CA LYS A 114 -13.96 -7.31 16.35
C LYS A 114 -14.74 -6.37 15.46
N THR A 115 -14.92 -6.76 14.19
CA THR A 115 -15.85 -6.09 13.28
C THR A 115 -17.25 -6.64 13.49
N LEU A 116 -18.19 -5.72 13.74
CA LEU A 116 -19.58 -6.02 14.02
C LEU A 116 -20.51 -5.24 13.08
N ILE A 117 -21.64 -5.86 12.78
CA ILE A 117 -22.65 -5.35 11.87
C ILE A 117 -23.94 -5.17 12.65
N ALA A 118 -24.35 -3.92 12.87
CA ALA A 118 -25.63 -3.59 13.49
C ALA A 118 -26.70 -3.34 12.43
N THR A 119 -27.91 -3.83 12.72
CA THR A 119 -29.12 -3.55 11.94
C THR A 119 -30.01 -2.55 12.68
N LYS A 120 -30.92 -1.88 11.95
CA LYS A 120 -31.92 -0.97 12.58
C LYS A 120 -32.76 -1.64 13.65
N ASP A 121 -32.94 -2.95 13.58
CA ASP A 121 -33.70 -3.76 14.55
C ASP A 121 -32.95 -3.99 15.87
N GLY A 122 -31.76 -3.39 16.03
CA GLY A 122 -30.92 -3.52 17.24
C GLY A 122 -30.15 -4.83 17.34
N LYS A 123 -30.23 -5.70 16.32
CA LYS A 123 -29.45 -6.94 16.25
C LYS A 123 -28.05 -6.65 15.74
N VAL A 124 -27.06 -7.27 16.39
CA VAL A 124 -25.65 -7.19 16.05
C VAL A 124 -25.18 -8.57 15.59
N TYR A 125 -24.48 -8.60 14.47
CA TYR A 125 -23.94 -9.80 13.85
C TYR A 125 -22.43 -9.65 13.68
N ASP A 126 -21.71 -10.76 13.75
CA ASP A 126 -20.32 -10.84 13.29
C ASP A 126 -20.26 -11.02 11.76
N ILE A 127 -19.07 -11.04 11.17
CA ILE A 127 -18.91 -11.14 9.71
C ILE A 127 -19.55 -12.45 9.20
N GLN A 128 -19.31 -13.56 9.90
CA GLN A 128 -19.82 -14.88 9.51
C GLN A 128 -21.35 -14.94 9.53
N THR A 129 -21.98 -14.48 10.61
CA THR A 129 -23.45 -14.47 10.72
C THR A 129 -24.05 -13.44 9.75
N ALA A 130 -23.42 -12.28 9.56
CA ALA A 130 -23.92 -11.30 8.60
C ALA A 130 -23.88 -11.81 7.15
N PHE A 131 -22.84 -12.55 6.77
CA PHE A 131 -22.72 -13.16 5.46
C PHE A 131 -23.75 -14.28 5.25
N SER A 132 -23.90 -15.19 6.22
CA SER A 132 -24.91 -16.27 6.13
C SER A 132 -26.36 -15.77 6.08
N HIS A 133 -26.63 -14.62 6.69
CA HIS A 133 -27.93 -13.94 6.62
C HIS A 133 -28.13 -13.09 5.35
N GLY A 134 -27.16 -13.05 4.43
CA GLY A 134 -27.22 -12.27 3.19
C GLY A 134 -27.15 -10.75 3.40
N LEU A 135 -26.66 -10.29 4.55
CA LEU A 135 -26.42 -8.86 4.81
C LEU A 135 -25.14 -8.38 4.13
N LEU A 136 -24.16 -9.26 4.00
CA LEU A 136 -22.90 -9.02 3.30
C LEU A 136 -22.80 -9.91 2.06
N SER A 137 -22.19 -9.36 1.01
CA SER A 137 -21.80 -10.08 -0.20
C SER A 137 -20.36 -9.72 -0.55
N VAL A 138 -19.58 -10.69 -1.03
CA VAL A 138 -18.23 -10.42 -1.52
C VAL A 138 -18.32 -9.67 -2.85
N SER A 139 -17.49 -8.65 -3.03
CA SER A 139 -17.46 -7.82 -4.25
C SER A 139 -17.05 -8.64 -5.48
N CYS A 140 -16.15 -9.61 -5.31
CA CYS A 140 -15.75 -10.57 -6.34
C CYS A 140 -16.72 -11.77 -6.36
N GLN A 141 -17.52 -11.90 -7.43
CA GLN A 141 -18.52 -12.98 -7.59
C GLN A 141 -17.91 -14.39 -7.69
N ASP A 142 -16.62 -14.52 -8.00
CA ASP A 142 -15.95 -15.80 -8.24
C ASP A 142 -15.21 -16.36 -7.00
N TYR A 143 -15.22 -15.64 -5.86
CA TYR A 143 -14.54 -16.08 -4.64
C TYR A 143 -15.50 -16.86 -3.72
N HIS A 144 -15.38 -18.19 -3.72
CA HIS A 144 -16.10 -19.05 -2.79
C HIS A 144 -15.35 -19.13 -1.45
N LEU A 145 -15.73 -18.30 -0.48
CA LEU A 145 -15.24 -18.48 0.89
C LEU A 145 -15.80 -19.78 1.48
N THR A 146 -14.91 -20.62 1.96
CA THR A 146 -15.29 -21.75 2.80
C THR A 146 -15.80 -21.25 4.17
N PRO A 147 -16.67 -22.01 4.86
CA PRO A 147 -17.13 -21.64 6.20
C PRO A 147 -15.99 -21.45 7.21
N GLU A 148 -14.90 -22.21 7.06
CA GLU A 148 -13.70 -22.14 7.93
C GLU A 148 -12.93 -20.83 7.72
N GLU A 149 -12.72 -20.41 6.47
CA GLU A 149 -12.10 -19.12 6.17
C GLU A 149 -12.93 -17.95 6.69
N LEU A 150 -14.25 -18.03 6.55
CA LEU A 150 -15.17 -17.01 7.04
C LEU A 150 -15.16 -16.91 8.57
N GLU A 151 -15.07 -18.03 9.28
CA GLU A 151 -14.89 -18.07 10.73
C GLU A 151 -13.53 -17.47 11.14
N GLY A 152 -12.46 -17.80 10.42
CA GLY A 152 -11.14 -17.22 10.60
C GLY A 152 -11.15 -15.70 10.43
N LEU A 153 -11.80 -15.19 9.39
CA LEU A 153 -11.94 -13.75 9.15
C LEU A 153 -12.78 -13.04 10.22
N SER A 154 -13.83 -13.70 10.74
CA SER A 154 -14.69 -13.14 11.79
C SER A 154 -13.95 -13.00 13.13
N ASN A 155 -13.02 -13.91 13.41
CA ASN A 155 -12.25 -13.91 14.66
C ASN A 155 -10.94 -13.14 14.59
N ALA A 156 -10.40 -12.88 13.39
CA ALA A 156 -9.14 -12.19 13.23
C ALA A 156 -9.24 -10.66 13.43
N ALA A 157 -8.17 -10.04 13.91
CA ALA A 157 -8.12 -8.60 14.20
C ALA A 157 -8.36 -7.76 12.92
N PRO A 158 -9.35 -6.85 12.88
CA PRO A 158 -9.69 -6.11 11.66
C PRO A 158 -8.65 -5.05 11.27
N ASN A 159 -8.64 -4.69 9.98
CA ASN A 159 -7.87 -3.57 9.46
C ASN A 159 -8.63 -2.25 9.72
N LEU A 160 -8.29 -1.53 10.77
CA LEU A 160 -8.91 -0.23 11.08
C LEU A 160 -8.53 0.83 10.04
N ALA A 161 -7.25 0.93 9.68
CA ALA A 161 -6.69 1.92 8.78
C ALA A 161 -7.34 1.89 7.39
N LEU A 162 -7.75 0.72 6.90
CA LEU A 162 -8.42 0.59 5.60
C LEU A 162 -9.92 0.94 5.65
N ASN A 163 -10.51 0.91 6.85
CA ASN A 163 -11.95 1.00 7.07
C ASN A 163 -12.37 2.30 7.78
N VAL A 164 -11.46 3.26 8.00
CA VAL A 164 -11.86 4.59 8.47
C VAL A 164 -12.40 5.42 7.29
N PRO A 165 -13.41 6.28 7.50
CA PRO A 165 -13.90 7.19 6.46
C PRO A 165 -12.77 7.97 5.81
N ASN A 166 -12.75 8.01 4.47
CA ASN A 166 -11.72 8.66 3.64
C ASN A 166 -10.30 8.08 3.79
N ALA A 167 -10.13 6.90 4.40
CA ALA A 167 -8.80 6.33 4.56
C ALA A 167 -8.21 5.77 3.27
N THR A 168 -9.05 5.24 2.38
CA THR A 168 -8.64 4.90 1.01
C THR A 168 -9.16 5.96 0.04
N THR A 169 -8.28 6.48 -0.82
CA THR A 169 -8.65 7.40 -1.89
C THR A 169 -9.67 6.73 -2.81
N ALA A 170 -10.64 7.49 -3.32
CA ALA A 170 -11.61 6.94 -4.25
C ALA A 170 -10.90 6.42 -5.52
N SER A 171 -11.38 5.30 -6.08
CA SER A 171 -10.71 4.66 -7.21
C SER A 171 -10.51 5.61 -8.40
N TYR A 172 -11.45 6.52 -8.65
CA TYR A 172 -11.31 7.50 -9.74
C TYR A 172 -10.19 8.51 -9.50
N GLU A 173 -9.98 8.96 -8.26
CA GLU A 173 -8.90 9.89 -7.92
C GLU A 173 -7.54 9.21 -8.09
N LEU A 174 -7.44 7.95 -7.65
CA LEU A 174 -6.25 7.15 -7.87
C LEU A 174 -5.92 7.05 -9.36
N TRP A 175 -6.90 6.73 -10.21
CA TRP A 175 -6.70 6.67 -11.66
C TRP A 175 -6.31 8.02 -12.28
N ILE A 176 -6.82 9.16 -11.77
CA ILE A 176 -6.40 10.49 -12.21
C ILE A 176 -4.91 10.71 -11.90
N TRP A 177 -4.47 10.40 -10.68
CA TRP A 177 -3.06 10.53 -10.29
C TRP A 177 -2.16 9.58 -11.08
N THR A 178 -2.61 8.35 -11.31
CA THR A 178 -1.90 7.38 -12.16
C THR A 178 -1.78 7.90 -13.59
N ALA A 179 -2.85 8.43 -14.18
CA ALA A 179 -2.82 9.01 -15.52
C ALA A 179 -1.90 10.23 -15.62
N LEU A 180 -1.93 11.10 -14.60
CA LEU A 180 -1.02 12.24 -14.50
C LEU A 180 0.44 11.78 -14.39
N GLY A 181 0.73 10.79 -13.55
CA GLY A 181 2.06 10.19 -13.40
C GLY A 181 2.58 9.60 -14.70
N VAL A 182 1.76 8.81 -15.40
CA VAL A 182 2.08 8.26 -16.73
C VAL A 182 2.36 9.39 -17.73
N LEU A 183 1.54 10.45 -17.73
CA LEU A 183 1.73 11.59 -18.64
C LEU A 183 3.05 12.31 -18.37
N LEU A 184 3.37 12.59 -17.10
CA LEU A 184 4.64 13.23 -16.72
C LEU A 184 5.84 12.34 -17.06
N GLN A 185 5.73 11.02 -16.86
CA GLN A 185 6.77 10.07 -17.19
C GLN A 185 7.00 9.96 -18.70
N LEU A 186 5.92 9.95 -19.50
CA LEU A 186 6.00 10.00 -20.96
C LEU A 186 6.61 11.31 -21.45
N PHE A 187 6.22 12.44 -20.86
CA PHE A 187 6.81 13.74 -21.18
C PHE A 187 8.33 13.74 -20.92
N SER A 188 8.76 13.21 -19.76
CA SER A 188 10.18 13.06 -19.41
C SER A 188 10.97 12.18 -20.40
N LEU A 189 10.32 11.20 -21.05
CA LEU A 189 10.96 10.35 -22.06
C LEU A 189 10.93 10.97 -23.47
N VAL A 190 9.86 11.66 -23.83
CA VAL A 190 9.65 12.21 -25.18
C VAL A 190 10.40 13.53 -25.35
N PHE A 191 10.38 14.40 -24.36
CA PHE A 191 11.00 15.73 -24.47
C PHE A 191 12.50 15.67 -24.79
N PRO A 192 13.34 14.87 -24.09
CA PRO A 192 14.74 14.70 -24.45
C PRO A 192 14.93 14.03 -25.82
N ALA A 193 14.00 13.18 -26.25
CA ALA A 193 14.03 12.54 -27.56
C ALA A 193 13.89 13.58 -28.68
N LEU A 194 12.89 14.47 -28.56
CA LEU A 194 12.64 15.54 -29.52
C LEU A 194 13.80 16.53 -29.54
N ALA A 195 14.32 16.89 -28.36
CA ALA A 195 15.48 17.76 -28.23
C ALA A 195 16.73 17.17 -28.92
N THR A 196 16.95 15.86 -28.79
CA THR A 196 18.13 15.17 -29.35
C THR A 196 18.00 14.92 -30.85
N PHE A 197 16.84 14.45 -31.33
CA PHE A 197 16.70 13.95 -32.71
C PHE A 197 16.02 14.91 -33.69
N LEU A 198 15.17 15.84 -33.22
CA LEU A 198 14.45 16.77 -34.10
C LEU A 198 15.01 18.18 -34.03
N TRP A 199 15.32 18.66 -32.82
CA TRP A 199 15.81 20.02 -32.61
C TRP A 199 17.33 20.14 -32.62
N GLU A 200 18.04 19.00 -32.62
CA GLU A 200 19.51 18.94 -32.63
C GLU A 200 20.14 19.90 -31.62
N TRP A 201 19.55 20.00 -30.42
CA TRP A 201 19.99 20.99 -29.45
C TRP A 201 21.44 20.70 -29.04
N GLU A 202 22.35 21.63 -29.34
CA GLU A 202 23.74 21.48 -28.92
C GLU A 202 23.85 21.60 -27.39
N LYS A 203 24.53 20.63 -26.77
CA LYS A 203 24.85 20.64 -25.34
C LYS A 203 26.31 21.04 -25.16
N GLY A 204 26.58 22.35 -25.05
CA GLY A 204 27.94 22.90 -24.95
C GLY A 204 28.64 23.03 -26.32
N GLU A 205 29.93 22.66 -26.40
CA GLU A 205 30.77 22.72 -27.63
C GLU A 205 30.82 21.39 -28.42
N SER A 206 30.10 20.36 -27.98
CA SER A 206 30.08 19.05 -28.64
C SER A 206 28.66 18.56 -28.87
N THR A 207 28.41 17.99 -30.05
CA THR A 207 27.18 17.27 -30.37
C THR A 207 26.81 16.31 -29.25
N ILE A 208 25.54 16.32 -28.79
CA ILE A 208 25.04 15.35 -27.80
C ILE A 208 25.49 13.95 -28.23
N GLN A 209 26.26 13.29 -27.36
CA GLN A 209 26.75 11.95 -27.66
C GLN A 209 25.54 11.03 -27.87
N GLY A 210 25.45 10.40 -29.06
CA GLY A 210 24.25 9.66 -29.49
C GLY A 210 23.85 8.49 -28.59
N TYR A 211 24.70 8.09 -27.63
CA TYR A 211 24.38 7.08 -26.63
C TYR A 211 23.62 7.61 -25.41
N GLY A 212 23.59 8.94 -25.18
CA GLY A 212 23.00 9.54 -23.99
C GLY A 212 21.50 9.25 -23.86
N TYR A 213 20.73 9.55 -24.91
CA TYR A 213 19.29 9.31 -24.92
C TYR A 213 18.92 7.82 -24.88
N PRO A 214 19.53 6.92 -25.68
CA PRO A 214 19.32 5.48 -25.56
C PRO A 214 19.62 4.94 -24.15
N CYS A 215 20.71 5.38 -23.51
CA CYS A 215 21.06 4.96 -22.15
C CYS A 215 20.03 5.45 -21.12
N PHE A 216 19.62 6.72 -21.20
CA PHE A 216 18.58 7.30 -20.34
C PHE A 216 17.25 6.55 -20.47
N SER A 217 16.77 6.38 -21.71
CA SER A 217 15.48 5.71 -21.96
C SER A 217 15.46 4.25 -21.48
N VAL A 218 16.52 3.49 -21.77
CA VAL A 218 16.66 2.11 -21.28
C VAL A 218 16.72 2.07 -19.75
N GLY A 219 17.49 2.97 -19.13
CA GLY A 219 17.58 3.09 -17.68
C GLY A 219 16.23 3.41 -17.02
N SER A 220 15.49 4.39 -17.55
CA SER A 220 14.15 4.75 -17.06
C SER A 220 13.16 3.61 -17.18
N VAL A 221 13.12 2.92 -18.33
CA VAL A 221 12.22 1.76 -18.53
C VAL A 221 12.60 0.63 -17.57
N CYS A 222 13.90 0.33 -17.43
CA CYS A 222 14.38 -0.69 -16.49
C CYS A 222 13.98 -0.37 -15.05
N LEU A 223 14.08 0.90 -14.64
CA LEU A 223 13.70 1.35 -13.30
C LEU A 223 12.19 1.21 -13.06
N ILE A 224 11.36 1.68 -13.99
CA ILE A 224 9.89 1.55 -13.91
C ILE A 224 9.50 0.07 -13.77
N VAL A 225 10.04 -0.80 -14.63
CA VAL A 225 9.75 -2.23 -14.61
C VAL A 225 10.21 -2.86 -13.29
N GLY A 226 11.40 -2.50 -12.81
CA GLY A 226 11.92 -2.99 -11.53
C GLY A 226 11.04 -2.58 -10.35
N ILE A 227 10.59 -1.32 -10.30
CA ILE A 227 9.68 -0.85 -9.25
C ILE A 227 8.32 -1.53 -9.33
N MET A 228 7.78 -1.73 -10.54
CA MET A 228 6.53 -2.45 -10.74
C MET A 228 6.61 -3.91 -10.27
N MET A 229 7.72 -4.59 -10.55
CA MET A 229 7.98 -5.94 -10.03
C MET A 229 8.08 -5.95 -8.50
N CYS A 230 8.78 -4.98 -7.90
CA CYS A 230 8.87 -4.86 -6.43
C CYS A 230 7.49 -4.63 -5.80
N GLY A 231 6.67 -3.75 -6.36
CA GLY A 231 5.29 -3.52 -5.90
C GLY A 231 4.46 -4.79 -5.98
N HIS A 232 4.55 -5.52 -7.11
CA HIS A 232 3.85 -6.78 -7.29
C HIS A 232 4.29 -7.87 -6.29
N VAL A 233 5.57 -7.92 -5.91
CA VAL A 233 6.06 -8.83 -4.86
C VAL A 233 5.47 -8.47 -3.49
N ILE A 234 5.35 -7.18 -3.18
CA ILE A 234 4.79 -6.71 -1.90
C ILE A 234 3.29 -7.04 -1.85
N GLU A 235 2.54 -6.68 -2.90
CA GLU A 235 1.11 -6.98 -3.03
C GLU A 235 0.84 -8.49 -3.01
N GLY A 236 1.67 -9.29 -3.69
CA GLY A 236 1.49 -10.74 -3.78
C GLY A 236 1.67 -11.50 -2.46
N VAL A 237 2.16 -10.86 -1.40
CA VAL A 237 2.22 -11.45 -0.05
C VAL A 237 0.90 -11.28 0.72
N THR A 238 0.04 -10.37 0.29
CA THR A 238 -1.24 -10.10 0.92
C THR A 238 -2.42 -10.59 0.09
N GLU A 239 -3.41 -11.15 0.75
CA GLU A 239 -4.71 -11.51 0.20
C GLU A 239 -5.75 -10.49 0.66
N GLU A 240 -6.50 -9.95 -0.30
CA GLU A 240 -7.46 -8.88 -0.08
C GLU A 240 -8.88 -9.35 -0.36
N ILE A 241 -9.77 -9.07 0.59
CA ILE A 241 -11.17 -9.44 0.52
C ILE A 241 -12.02 -8.22 0.81
N GLU A 242 -12.89 -7.88 -0.12
CA GLU A 242 -13.85 -6.78 0.04
C GLU A 242 -15.27 -7.33 0.21
N PHE A 243 -15.88 -7.03 1.36
CA PHE A 243 -17.30 -7.26 1.60
C PHE A 243 -18.09 -5.98 1.36
N GLN A 244 -19.20 -6.09 0.66
CA GLN A 244 -20.16 -5.01 0.45
C GLN A 244 -21.48 -5.36 1.12
N VAL A 245 -22.17 -4.35 1.63
CA VAL A 245 -23.55 -4.52 2.10
C VAL A 245 -24.43 -4.86 0.91
N SER A 246 -25.15 -5.97 0.98
CA SER A 246 -26.01 -6.43 -0.12
C SER A 246 -27.07 -5.38 -0.45
N LYS A 247 -27.19 -5.03 -1.73
CA LYS A 247 -28.15 -4.04 -2.25
C LYS A 247 -29.60 -4.42 -1.94
N ASP A 248 -29.89 -5.71 -1.86
CA ASP A 248 -31.22 -6.24 -1.52
C ASP A 248 -31.64 -5.92 -0.08
N ASN A 249 -30.67 -5.65 0.80
CA ASN A 249 -30.87 -5.32 2.21
C ASN A 249 -30.51 -3.87 2.55
N ALA A 250 -30.21 -3.02 1.56
CA ALA A 250 -29.86 -1.60 1.77
C ALA A 250 -30.95 -0.83 2.54
N GLY A 251 -32.23 -1.24 2.42
CA GLY A 251 -33.34 -0.68 3.19
C GLY A 251 -33.29 -0.92 4.71
N LYS A 252 -32.57 -1.95 5.18
CA LYS A 252 -32.47 -2.33 6.61
C LYS A 252 -31.56 -1.43 7.43
N GLY A 253 -30.89 -0.46 6.81
CA GLY A 253 -30.03 0.52 7.50
C GLY A 253 -28.92 -0.14 8.31
N VAL A 254 -28.12 -0.94 7.62
CA VAL A 254 -26.99 -1.67 8.19
C VAL A 254 -25.85 -0.68 8.50
N LYS A 255 -25.29 -0.76 9.71
CA LYS A 255 -24.10 -0.01 10.13
C LYS A 255 -22.99 -0.96 10.51
N ILE A 256 -21.82 -0.78 9.91
CA ILE A 256 -20.63 -1.55 10.23
C ILE A 256 -19.76 -0.73 11.16
N PHE A 257 -19.26 -1.36 12.23
CA PHE A 257 -18.33 -0.73 13.15
C PHE A 257 -17.36 -1.77 13.72
N CYS A 258 -16.17 -1.34 14.09
CA CYS A 258 -15.22 -2.15 14.84
C CYS A 258 -15.37 -1.81 16.33
N TYR A 259 -15.57 -2.83 17.15
CA TYR A 259 -15.55 -2.71 18.59
C TYR A 259 -14.13 -2.98 19.09
N GLN A 260 -13.57 -2.02 19.84
CA GLN A 260 -12.29 -2.14 20.52
C GLN A 260 -12.52 -2.11 22.02
N ARG A 261 -12.07 -3.15 22.73
CA ARG A 261 -11.99 -3.10 24.20
C ARG A 261 -10.76 -2.31 24.64
N GLY A 262 -10.90 -1.56 25.72
CA GLY A 262 -9.80 -0.77 26.26
C GLY A 262 -8.74 -1.63 26.94
N ARG A 263 -7.47 -1.36 26.61
CA ARG A 263 -6.31 -2.10 27.09
C ARG A 263 -5.08 -1.19 27.13
N THR A 264 -4.11 -1.54 27.96
CA THR A 264 -2.79 -0.89 27.95
C THR A 264 -1.76 -1.90 27.41
N VAL A 265 -0.99 -1.50 26.41
CA VAL A 265 0.09 -2.30 25.82
C VAL A 265 1.40 -1.53 26.00
N GLY A 266 2.30 -2.07 26.82
CA GLY A 266 3.49 -1.34 27.26
C GLY A 266 3.11 -0.06 27.99
N GLU A 267 3.55 1.09 27.46
CA GLU A 267 3.24 2.43 27.99
C GLU A 267 2.07 3.11 27.27
N GLN A 268 1.52 2.50 26.21
CA GLN A 268 0.42 3.09 25.45
C GLN A 268 -0.94 2.61 25.98
N HIS A 269 -1.86 3.56 26.16
CA HIS A 269 -3.22 3.30 26.58
C HIS A 269 -4.18 3.36 25.39
N PHE A 270 -4.96 2.31 25.20
CA PHE A 270 -5.99 2.19 24.18
C PHE A 270 -7.36 2.23 24.88
N PRO A 271 -8.20 3.24 24.62
CA PRO A 271 -9.52 3.33 25.22
C PRO A 271 -10.49 2.30 24.62
N SER A 272 -11.59 2.03 25.34
CA SER A 272 -12.71 1.27 24.76
C SER A 272 -13.47 2.19 23.81
N CYS A 273 -13.65 1.79 22.55
CA CYS A 273 -14.36 2.60 21.56
C CYS A 273 -15.08 1.74 20.52
N ALA A 274 -16.04 2.37 19.83
CA ALA A 274 -16.65 1.84 18.62
C ALA A 274 -16.23 2.75 17.46
N ILE A 275 -15.55 2.17 16.47
CA ILE A 275 -15.03 2.86 15.30
C ILE A 275 -15.96 2.55 14.14
N PHE A 276 -16.70 3.56 13.66
CA PHE A 276 -17.63 3.37 12.55
C PHE A 276 -16.89 3.30 11.22
N ASN A 277 -17.25 2.32 10.39
CA ASN A 277 -16.64 2.13 9.09
C ASN A 277 -17.19 3.15 8.07
N SER A 278 -16.42 3.40 7.01
CA SER A 278 -16.87 4.05 5.78
C SER A 278 -18.08 3.33 5.14
N GLU A 279 -18.81 4.04 4.28
CA GLU A 279 -20.15 3.65 3.84
C GLU A 279 -20.20 2.28 3.13
N GLY A 280 -20.64 1.25 3.88
CA GLY A 280 -21.15 -0.01 3.32
C GLY A 280 -20.12 -1.00 2.77
N VAL A 281 -18.82 -0.76 2.96
CA VAL A 281 -17.74 -1.63 2.47
C VAL A 281 -16.81 -2.01 3.62
N ILE A 282 -16.40 -3.28 3.67
CA ILE A 282 -15.39 -3.81 4.59
C ILE A 282 -14.22 -4.32 3.77
N LYS A 283 -13.07 -3.67 3.90
CA LYS A 283 -11.82 -4.12 3.29
C LYS A 283 -11.01 -4.90 4.32
N ILE A 284 -10.63 -6.13 3.98
CA ILE A 284 -9.79 -6.98 4.82
C ILE A 284 -8.56 -7.34 4.02
N SER A 285 -7.37 -7.15 4.60
CA SER A 285 -6.12 -7.60 4.03
C SER A 285 -5.36 -8.45 5.04
N ARG A 286 -4.90 -9.62 4.58
CA ARG A 286 -4.24 -10.66 5.38
C ARG A 286 -2.98 -11.14 4.68
N ILE A 287 -2.03 -11.66 5.42
CA ILE A 287 -0.89 -12.38 4.82
C ILE A 287 -1.40 -13.70 4.22
N GLY A 288 -1.12 -13.93 2.93
CA GLY A 288 -1.52 -15.14 2.23
C GLY A 288 -0.81 -16.40 2.76
N HIS A 289 -1.56 -17.50 2.85
CA HIS A 289 -1.10 -18.77 3.45
C HIS A 289 0.05 -19.46 2.68
N ASN A 290 0.32 -19.06 1.44
CA ASN A 290 1.43 -19.59 0.62
C ASN A 290 2.83 -19.17 1.11
N THR A 291 2.93 -18.27 2.09
CA THR A 291 4.22 -17.86 2.68
C THR A 291 4.79 -18.87 3.69
N LYS A 292 4.04 -19.90 4.09
CA LYS A 292 4.50 -20.93 5.05
C LYS A 292 5.63 -21.83 4.54
N GLY A 293 6.04 -21.71 3.27
CA GLY A 293 7.05 -22.55 2.62
C GLY A 293 8.52 -22.16 2.79
N TYR A 294 8.84 -21.03 3.43
CA TYR A 294 10.22 -20.52 3.51
C TYR A 294 10.73 -20.39 4.95
N VAL A 295 10.58 -21.46 5.74
CA VAL A 295 11.33 -21.66 7.00
C VAL A 295 12.65 -22.37 6.71
#